data_AF-A0A9W8THC8-F1
#
_entry.id   AF-A0A9W8THC8-F1
#
_cell.length_a   1.000
_cell.length_b   1.000
_cell.length_c   1.000
_cell.angle_alpha   90.00
_cell.angle_beta   90.00
_cell.angle_gamma   90.00
#
_symmetry.space_group_name_H-M   'P 1'
#
loop_
_entity.id
_entity.type
_entity.pdbx_description
1 polymer ?
#
loop_
_entity_poly.entity_id
_entity_poly.type
_entity_poly.pdbx_seq_one_letter_code
_entity_poly.pdbx_strand_id
1 'polypeptide(L)'
;MLVRPESDFELEWHRDDVPRTATAEEEAAKLRISFDGAKEGKTVRKRYWNTQWNLPLYPDDSLIVVPGSHVRVRTPAERAAAPKEPNMPDQLVVHLEPGDVVFYDNNILHRGVYRAGKERMSLHGSVGHAGGGPFRATNVLQHGIGKWIDQCDFSSLADGPNGEKARRRAEDMRTRLVELGRQSGDVGYSLTG
;
A
#
# COMPACT_ATOMS: atom_id res chain seq x y z
N MET A 1 -11.32 1.28 6.26
CA MET A 1 -11.18 1.90 7.60
C MET A 1 -10.41 0.94 8.47
N LEU A 2 -9.35 1.40 9.12
CA LEU A 2 -8.55 0.61 10.06
C LEU A 2 -8.87 1.08 11.48
N VAL A 3 -9.18 0.16 12.38
CA VAL A 3 -9.63 0.48 13.76
C VAL A 3 -8.72 -0.15 14.81
N ARG A 4 -8.89 0.26 16.06
CA ARG A 4 -8.24 -0.35 17.23
C ARG A 4 -8.54 -1.87 17.30
N PRO A 5 -7.54 -2.74 17.52
CA PRO A 5 -7.77 -4.16 17.73
C PRO A 5 -8.26 -4.46 19.15
N GLU A 6 -8.86 -5.64 19.36
CA GLU A 6 -9.29 -6.09 20.70
C GLU A 6 -8.10 -6.48 21.60
N SER A 7 -7.03 -6.99 21.02
CA SER A 7 -5.76 -7.31 21.68
C SER A 7 -4.59 -6.65 20.96
N ASP A 8 -3.43 -6.55 21.61
CA ASP A 8 -2.22 -6.10 20.93
C ASP A 8 -1.97 -6.96 19.68
N PHE A 9 -1.65 -6.29 18.58
CA PHE A 9 -1.51 -6.91 17.27
C PHE A 9 -0.37 -6.24 16.52
N GLU A 10 0.39 -7.02 15.76
CA GLU A 10 1.46 -6.48 14.93
C GLU A 10 1.63 -7.30 13.66
N LEU A 11 1.82 -6.57 12.56
CA LEU A 11 2.17 -7.12 11.26
C LEU A 11 3.67 -7.36 11.17
N GLU A 12 4.05 -8.36 10.38
CA GLU A 12 5.44 -8.56 10.00
C GLU A 12 5.94 -7.41 9.12
N TRP A 13 7.25 -7.17 9.10
CA TRP A 13 7.87 -6.28 8.12
C TRP A 13 7.61 -6.77 6.70
N HIS A 14 6.98 -5.92 5.89
CA HIS A 14 6.57 -6.25 4.54
C HIS A 14 6.68 -5.06 3.57
N ARG A 15 6.53 -5.39 2.29
CA ARG A 15 6.21 -4.48 1.19
C ARG A 15 5.02 -5.12 0.50
N ASP A 16 4.00 -4.35 0.11
CA ASP A 16 2.76 -4.98 -0.36
C ASP A 16 2.91 -5.85 -1.61
N ASP A 17 3.80 -5.47 -2.52
CA ASP A 17 3.97 -6.19 -3.78
C ASP A 17 5.13 -7.19 -3.72
N VAL A 18 6.03 -7.09 -2.76
CA VAL A 18 7.30 -7.85 -2.74
C VAL A 18 7.29 -8.89 -1.61
N PRO A 19 7.22 -10.18 -1.94
CA PRO A 19 7.33 -11.25 -0.96
C PRO A 19 8.60 -11.11 -0.10
N ARG A 20 8.52 -11.56 1.15
CA ARG A 20 9.68 -11.59 2.05
C ARG A 20 10.81 -12.45 1.48
N THR A 21 10.46 -13.55 0.81
CA THR A 21 11.37 -14.52 0.19
C THR A 21 12.00 -14.08 -1.12
N ALA A 22 11.59 -12.93 -1.69
CA ALA A 22 12.08 -12.46 -2.97
C ALA A 22 13.61 -12.22 -2.95
N THR A 23 14.30 -12.65 -4.00
CA THR A 23 15.72 -12.34 -4.19
C THR A 23 15.94 -10.83 -4.41
N ALA A 24 17.20 -10.38 -4.42
CA ALA A 24 17.50 -8.98 -4.72
C ALA A 24 17.06 -8.59 -6.13
N GLU A 25 17.28 -9.48 -7.10
CA GLU A 25 16.87 -9.30 -8.50
C GLU A 25 15.34 -9.19 -8.63
N GLU A 26 14.61 -10.10 -7.99
CA GLU A 26 13.14 -10.11 -8.03
C GLU A 26 12.55 -8.88 -7.33
N GLU A 27 13.13 -8.49 -6.20
CA GLU A 27 12.73 -7.28 -5.47
C GLU A 27 12.99 -6.03 -6.31
N ALA A 28 14.16 -5.89 -6.93
CA ALA A 28 14.46 -4.76 -7.79
C ALA A 28 13.54 -4.69 -9.01
N ALA A 29 13.23 -5.83 -9.63
CA ALA A 29 12.29 -5.91 -10.74
C ALA A 29 10.88 -5.42 -10.34
N LYS A 30 10.39 -5.83 -9.17
CA LYS A 30 9.10 -5.38 -8.64
C LYS A 30 9.10 -3.90 -8.25
N LEU A 31 10.18 -3.42 -7.62
CA LEU A 31 10.35 -2.01 -7.26
C LEU A 31 10.63 -1.10 -8.47
N ARG A 32 11.00 -1.68 -9.61
CA ARG A 32 11.35 -0.98 -10.87
C ARG A 32 12.51 -0.02 -10.69
N ILE A 33 13.55 -0.52 -10.04
CA ILE A 33 14.80 0.18 -9.78
C ILE A 33 15.95 -0.61 -10.41
N SER A 34 17.03 0.09 -10.70
CA SER A 34 18.34 -0.57 -10.85
C SER A 34 18.97 -0.78 -9.47
N PHE A 35 19.82 -1.79 -9.34
CA PHE A 35 20.61 -2.04 -8.15
C PHE A 35 22.00 -2.57 -8.52
N ASP A 36 22.98 -2.30 -7.67
CA ASP A 36 24.34 -2.77 -7.84
C ASP A 36 24.38 -4.29 -7.60
N GLY A 37 24.49 -5.06 -8.69
CA GLY A 37 24.36 -6.52 -8.70
C GLY A 37 23.52 -7.05 -9.85
N ALA A 38 22.68 -6.21 -10.48
CA ALA A 38 21.99 -6.57 -11.72
C ALA A 38 23.00 -6.74 -12.86
N LYS A 39 22.87 -7.84 -13.64
CA LYS A 39 23.63 -8.02 -14.90
C LYS A 39 23.39 -6.81 -15.80
N GLU A 40 24.48 -6.28 -16.37
CA GLU A 40 24.57 -5.03 -17.15
C GLU A 40 23.27 -4.53 -17.77
N GLY A 41 22.87 -3.29 -17.44
CA GLY A 41 21.68 -2.65 -17.99
C GLY A 41 21.54 -1.19 -17.60
N LYS A 42 20.77 -0.44 -18.40
CA LYS A 42 20.47 1.00 -18.20
C LYS A 42 19.88 1.26 -16.81
N THR A 43 20.35 2.32 -16.16
CA THR A 43 19.74 2.84 -14.92
C THR A 43 18.25 3.14 -15.13
N VAL A 44 17.38 2.40 -14.44
CA VAL A 44 15.94 2.62 -14.44
C VAL A 44 15.60 3.54 -13.27
N ARG A 45 15.16 4.75 -13.59
CA ARG A 45 14.58 5.66 -12.58
C ARG A 45 13.20 5.14 -12.17
N LYS A 46 12.97 4.94 -10.87
CA LYS A 46 11.66 4.54 -10.33
C LYS A 46 10.59 5.53 -10.81
N ARG A 47 9.49 4.98 -11.34
CA ARG A 47 8.27 5.74 -11.63
C ARG A 47 7.19 5.37 -10.63
N TYR A 48 6.65 6.38 -9.97
CA TYR A 48 5.54 6.23 -9.03
C TYR A 48 4.23 6.19 -9.81
N TRP A 49 3.54 5.06 -9.73
CA TRP A 49 2.24 4.87 -10.37
C TRP A 49 1.12 4.70 -9.37
N ASN A 50 1.44 4.74 -8.08
CA ASN A 50 0.48 4.59 -7.01
C ASN A 50 1.01 5.30 -5.76
N THR A 51 0.12 5.51 -4.80
CA THR A 51 0.44 5.87 -3.43
C THR A 51 -0.61 5.29 -2.49
N GLN A 52 -0.18 4.87 -1.31
CA GLN A 52 -1.05 4.62 -0.16
C GLN A 52 -1.11 5.87 0.71
N TRP A 53 -2.21 6.02 1.45
CA TRP A 53 -2.37 7.10 2.40
C TRP A 53 -3.11 6.65 3.65
N ASN A 54 -2.74 7.27 4.77
CA ASN A 54 -3.45 7.17 6.05
C ASN A 54 -3.87 8.58 6.49
N LEU A 55 -5.14 8.71 6.87
CA LEU A 55 -5.69 9.88 7.54
C LEU A 55 -6.29 9.41 8.88
N PRO A 56 -5.57 9.60 10.00
CA PRO A 56 -6.06 9.20 11.29
C PRO A 56 -7.06 10.22 11.85
N LEU A 57 -8.07 9.69 12.56
CA LEU A 57 -9.11 10.44 13.26
C LEU A 57 -8.81 10.56 14.77
N TYR A 58 -7.76 9.89 15.23
CA TYR A 58 -7.19 9.90 16.58
C TYR A 58 -5.65 9.94 16.45
N PRO A 59 -4.88 10.38 17.47
CA PRO A 59 -3.43 10.35 17.39
C PRO A 59 -2.90 8.93 17.07
N ASP A 60 -2.12 8.78 16.00
CA ASP A 60 -1.66 7.49 15.50
C ASP A 60 -0.13 7.43 15.42
N ASP A 61 0.43 6.33 15.90
CA ASP A 61 1.84 5.95 15.83
C ASP A 61 2.00 4.50 15.41
N SER A 62 0.97 3.95 14.74
CA SER A 62 0.89 2.53 14.43
C SER A 62 1.77 2.14 13.24
N LEU A 63 2.08 3.08 12.35
CA LEU A 63 2.88 2.86 11.15
C LEU A 63 4.37 3.05 11.46
N ILE A 64 5.15 2.01 11.22
CA ILE A 64 6.62 2.04 11.31
C ILE A 64 7.20 1.74 9.93
N VAL A 65 8.15 2.55 9.47
CA VAL A 65 8.74 2.46 8.13
C VAL A 65 10.26 2.45 8.18
N VAL A 66 10.92 1.96 7.12
CA VAL A 66 12.34 2.24 6.86
C VAL A 66 12.43 3.28 5.74
N PRO A 67 12.79 4.55 6.03
CA PRO A 67 12.90 5.59 5.03
C PRO A 67 13.85 5.22 3.87
N GLY A 68 13.50 5.64 2.65
CA GLY A 68 14.30 5.35 1.45
C GLY A 68 14.29 3.90 0.97
N SER A 69 13.76 2.95 1.74
CA SER A 69 13.71 1.53 1.34
C SER A 69 12.92 1.29 0.05
N HIS A 70 11.94 2.13 -0.29
CA HIS A 70 11.13 2.02 -1.51
C HIS A 70 11.92 2.25 -2.82
N VAL A 71 13.16 2.73 -2.77
CA VAL A 71 14.04 2.93 -3.95
C VAL A 71 15.28 2.03 -3.96
N ARG A 72 15.34 1.05 -3.06
CA ARG A 72 16.43 0.07 -2.98
C ARG A 72 15.91 -1.32 -2.61
N VAL A 73 16.68 -2.35 -2.92
CA VAL A 73 16.42 -3.69 -2.39
C VAL A 73 16.67 -3.73 -0.87
N ARG A 74 16.16 -4.76 -0.18
CA ARG A 74 16.46 -4.98 1.23
C ARG A 74 17.97 -5.16 1.43
N THR A 75 18.51 -4.51 2.45
CA THR A 75 19.90 -4.71 2.90
C THR A 75 20.09 -6.12 3.47
N PRO A 76 21.33 -6.63 3.60
CA PRO A 76 21.59 -7.91 4.26
C PRO A 76 20.99 -7.98 5.68
N ALA A 77 21.05 -6.89 6.45
CA ALA A 77 20.48 -6.82 7.80
C ALA A 77 18.94 -6.90 7.77
N GLU A 78 18.28 -6.16 6.87
CA GLU A 78 16.82 -6.20 6.71
C GLU A 78 16.32 -7.58 6.25
N ARG A 79 17.10 -8.29 5.44
CA ARG A 79 16.77 -9.67 5.01
C ARG A 79 16.93 -10.69 6.14
N ALA A 80 17.97 -10.53 6.96
CA ALA A 80 18.26 -11.43 8.06
C ALA A 80 17.37 -11.18 9.30
N ALA A 81 16.74 -10.01 9.39
CA ALA A 81 15.86 -9.66 10.50
C ALA A 81 14.73 -10.69 10.69
N ALA A 82 14.29 -10.86 11.94
CA ALA A 82 13.10 -11.63 12.24
C ALA A 82 11.84 -10.98 11.62
N PRO A 83 10.75 -11.72 11.37
CA PRO A 83 9.54 -11.16 10.78
C PRO A 83 8.98 -9.94 11.51
N LYS A 84 9.02 -9.98 12.84
CA LYS A 84 8.53 -8.93 13.74
C LYS A 84 9.67 -8.21 14.47
N GLU A 85 10.89 -8.18 13.89
CA GLU A 85 12.07 -7.52 14.48
C GLU A 85 11.73 -6.11 15.01
N PRO A 86 11.81 -5.87 16.33
CA PRO A 86 11.44 -4.58 16.92
C PRO A 86 12.45 -3.47 16.65
N ASN A 87 13.70 -3.78 16.29
CA ASN A 87 14.78 -2.80 16.08
C ASN A 87 15.32 -2.90 14.64
N MET A 88 14.46 -2.70 13.65
CA MET A 88 14.89 -2.69 12.26
C MET A 88 15.86 -1.51 12.02
N PRO A 89 16.99 -1.71 11.30
CA PRO A 89 17.91 -0.63 10.99
C PRO A 89 17.19 0.56 10.33
N ASP A 90 17.50 1.76 10.83
CA ASP A 90 16.95 3.03 10.34
C ASP A 90 15.41 3.15 10.39
N GLN A 91 14.74 2.35 11.21
CA GLN A 91 13.28 2.45 11.35
C GLN A 91 12.84 3.81 11.90
N LEU A 92 11.68 4.26 11.44
CA LEU A 92 11.02 5.48 11.85
C LEU A 92 9.56 5.16 12.23
N VAL A 93 9.16 5.54 13.44
CA VAL A 93 7.75 5.57 13.83
C VAL A 93 7.12 6.84 13.26
N VAL A 94 6.03 6.69 12.51
CA VAL A 94 5.31 7.81 11.90
C VAL A 94 4.27 8.30 12.90
N HIS A 95 4.49 9.49 13.47
CA HIS A 95 3.56 10.15 14.36
C HIS A 95 2.62 11.07 13.57
N LEU A 96 1.31 10.89 13.75
CA LEU A 96 0.27 11.67 13.09
C LEU A 96 -0.77 12.11 14.11
N GLU A 97 -1.14 13.39 14.05
CA GLU A 97 -2.27 13.94 14.80
C GLU A 97 -3.58 13.80 14.02
N PRO A 98 -4.75 13.88 14.67
CA PRO A 98 -6.03 13.88 13.98
C PRO A 98 -6.09 14.95 12.88
N GLY A 99 -6.38 14.52 11.66
CA GLY A 99 -6.45 15.42 10.49
C GLY A 99 -5.15 15.54 9.69
N ASP A 100 -4.03 15.02 10.19
CA ASP A 100 -2.84 14.83 9.37
C ASP A 100 -3.10 13.79 8.26
N VAL A 101 -2.30 13.86 7.20
CA VAL A 101 -2.31 12.83 6.14
C VAL A 101 -0.89 12.48 5.76
N VAL A 102 -0.57 11.18 5.82
CA VAL A 102 0.69 10.66 5.27
C VAL A 102 0.41 10.01 3.92
N PHE A 103 1.25 10.33 2.94
CA PHE A 103 1.32 9.64 1.65
C PHE A 103 2.63 8.89 1.57
N TYR A 104 2.58 7.63 1.15
CA TYR A 104 3.78 6.81 1.00
C TYR A 104 3.69 5.89 -0.21
N ASP A 105 4.87 5.48 -0.68
CA ASP A 105 4.99 4.40 -1.64
C ASP A 105 4.64 3.09 -0.94
N ASN A 106 3.73 2.34 -1.53
CA ASN A 106 3.16 1.13 -0.95
C ASN A 106 4.22 0.02 -0.72
N ASN A 107 5.35 0.14 -1.42
CA ASN A 107 6.48 -0.75 -1.28
C ASN A 107 7.59 -0.16 -0.41
N ILE A 108 7.38 0.91 0.36
CA ILE A 108 8.27 1.20 1.49
C ILE A 108 8.27 -0.01 2.43
N LEU A 109 9.43 -0.42 2.95
CA LEU A 109 9.47 -1.47 3.95
C LEU A 109 8.81 -0.95 5.22
N HIS A 110 7.72 -1.59 5.65
CA HIS A 110 6.91 -1.11 6.76
C HIS A 110 6.27 -2.25 7.55
N ARG A 111 5.79 -1.90 8.74
CA ARG A 111 4.95 -2.75 9.61
C ARG A 111 3.93 -1.89 10.34
N GLY A 112 2.85 -2.54 10.77
CA GLY A 112 1.86 -1.97 11.68
C GLY A 112 2.03 -2.56 13.08
N VAL A 113 2.11 -1.72 14.11
CA VAL A 113 2.11 -2.14 15.51
C VAL A 113 0.94 -1.47 16.21
N TYR A 114 0.02 -2.27 16.75
CA TYR A 114 -1.25 -1.82 17.26
C TYR A 114 -1.40 -2.21 18.72
N ARG A 115 -1.71 -1.23 19.56
CA ARG A 115 -1.95 -1.42 21.00
C ARG A 115 -3.44 -1.39 21.28
N ALA A 116 -3.95 -2.40 21.97
CA ALA A 116 -5.36 -2.46 22.33
C ALA A 116 -5.74 -1.35 23.33
N GLY A 117 -4.80 -0.85 24.13
CA GLY A 117 -5.03 0.23 25.09
C GLY A 117 -5.12 1.63 24.47
N LYS A 118 -4.86 1.79 23.16
CA LYS A 118 -4.86 3.10 22.48
C LYS A 118 -6.03 3.20 21.53
N GLU A 119 -6.82 4.27 21.63
CA GLU A 119 -7.91 4.50 20.68
C GLU A 119 -7.35 4.77 19.29
N ARG A 120 -8.00 4.19 18.27
CA ARG A 120 -7.53 4.27 16.90
C ARG A 120 -8.68 4.15 15.91
N MET A 121 -8.72 5.11 15.00
CA MET A 121 -9.54 5.04 13.80
C MET A 121 -8.80 5.79 12.70
N SER A 122 -8.51 5.13 11.58
CA SER A 122 -7.85 5.75 10.43
C SER A 122 -8.61 5.40 9.15
N LEU A 123 -8.84 6.44 8.35
CA LEU A 123 -9.13 6.25 6.95
C LEU A 123 -7.82 5.80 6.29
N HIS A 124 -7.95 4.79 5.44
CA HIS A 124 -6.84 4.18 4.72
C HIS A 124 -7.30 3.95 3.29
N GLY A 125 -6.44 4.27 2.34
CA GLY A 125 -6.72 4.00 0.94
C GLY A 125 -5.46 4.02 0.09
N SER A 126 -5.63 3.59 -1.14
CA SER A 126 -4.61 3.67 -2.18
C SER A 126 -5.20 4.31 -3.43
N VAL A 127 -4.34 4.93 -4.24
CA VAL A 127 -4.70 5.43 -5.57
C VAL A 127 -3.63 5.01 -6.56
N GLY A 128 -4.06 4.64 -7.77
CA GLY A 128 -3.17 4.28 -8.86
C GLY A 128 -3.42 5.10 -10.12
N HIS A 129 -2.35 5.51 -10.79
CA HIS A 129 -2.39 6.26 -12.03
C HIS A 129 -2.65 5.35 -13.24
N ALA A 130 -3.52 5.79 -14.16
CA ALA A 130 -3.94 5.04 -15.34
C ALA A 130 -2.77 4.54 -16.22
N GLY A 131 -1.73 5.36 -16.36
CA GLY A 131 -0.51 5.03 -17.11
C GLY A 131 0.37 3.92 -16.49
N GLY A 132 0.09 3.48 -15.26
CA GLY A 132 0.81 2.38 -14.62
C GLY A 132 0.46 1.00 -15.17
N GLY A 133 -0.60 0.89 -15.97
CA GLY A 133 -1.05 -0.38 -16.55
C GLY A 133 -1.34 -1.45 -15.49
N PRO A 134 -1.03 -2.74 -15.74
CA PRO A 134 -1.31 -3.83 -14.80
C PRO A 134 -0.52 -3.73 -13.49
N PHE A 135 0.55 -2.93 -13.45
CA PHE A 135 1.41 -2.81 -12.26
C PHE A 135 0.79 -2.03 -11.11
N ARG A 136 -0.35 -1.36 -11.33
CA ARG A 136 -1.13 -0.81 -10.22
C ARG A 136 -2.14 -1.81 -9.66
N ALA A 137 -2.34 -2.96 -10.30
CA ALA A 137 -3.45 -3.86 -9.98
C ALA A 137 -3.33 -4.44 -8.58
N THR A 138 -2.18 -4.97 -8.19
CA THR A 138 -1.95 -5.46 -6.82
C THR A 138 -2.12 -4.38 -5.75
N ASN A 139 -1.94 -3.10 -6.09
CA ASN A 139 -2.04 -1.97 -5.15
C ASN A 139 -3.44 -1.37 -5.07
N VAL A 140 -4.14 -1.34 -6.18
CA VAL A 140 -5.49 -0.77 -6.30
C VAL A 140 -6.57 -1.80 -5.98
N LEU A 141 -6.29 -3.10 -6.18
CA LEU A 141 -7.23 -4.17 -5.87
C LEU A 141 -7.00 -4.79 -4.48
N GLN A 142 -6.18 -4.14 -3.64
CA GLN A 142 -5.98 -4.53 -2.25
C GLN A 142 -7.32 -4.69 -1.51
N HIS A 143 -7.34 -5.56 -0.50
CA HIS A 143 -8.52 -5.82 0.32
C HIS A 143 -9.74 -6.33 -0.47
N GLY A 144 -9.50 -7.02 -1.60
CA GLY A 144 -10.57 -7.68 -2.35
C GLY A 144 -11.53 -6.72 -3.06
N ILE A 145 -11.12 -5.48 -3.36
CA ILE A 145 -11.92 -4.49 -4.12
C ILE A 145 -12.52 -5.13 -5.38
N GLY A 146 -11.76 -5.96 -6.09
CA GLY A 146 -12.24 -6.67 -7.29
C GLY A 146 -13.45 -7.59 -7.06
N LYS A 147 -13.76 -7.99 -5.82
CA LYS A 147 -14.87 -8.89 -5.47
C LYS A 147 -16.18 -8.18 -5.13
N TRP A 148 -16.14 -6.88 -4.80
CA TRP A 148 -17.30 -6.16 -4.29
C TRP A 148 -17.54 -4.80 -4.96
N ILE A 149 -16.56 -4.24 -5.66
CA ILE A 149 -16.71 -2.91 -6.29
C ILE A 149 -17.82 -2.89 -7.35
N ASP A 150 -18.16 -4.04 -7.92
CA ASP A 150 -19.26 -4.20 -8.86
C ASP A 150 -20.64 -4.10 -8.18
N GLN A 151 -20.73 -4.18 -6.85
CA GLN A 151 -21.98 -4.06 -6.10
C GLN A 151 -22.25 -2.63 -5.61
N CYS A 152 -21.29 -1.71 -5.76
CA CYS A 152 -21.49 -0.31 -5.35
C CYS A 152 -22.53 0.39 -6.22
N ASP A 153 -23.52 1.00 -5.57
CA ASP A 153 -24.47 1.92 -6.18
C ASP A 153 -24.04 3.37 -5.94
N PHE A 154 -23.83 4.11 -7.03
CA PHE A 154 -23.46 5.51 -7.01
C PHE A 154 -24.61 6.45 -7.41
N SER A 155 -25.83 5.93 -7.57
CA SER A 155 -27.02 6.69 -7.98
C SER A 155 -27.21 7.98 -7.17
N SER A 156 -27.02 7.91 -5.85
CA SER A 156 -27.14 9.05 -4.92
C SER A 156 -26.17 10.20 -5.19
N LEU A 157 -25.07 9.97 -5.94
CA LEU A 157 -24.16 11.06 -6.32
C LEU A 157 -24.77 12.02 -7.34
N ALA A 158 -25.84 11.62 -8.05
CA ALA A 158 -26.57 12.50 -8.96
C ALA A 158 -27.20 13.71 -8.23
N ASP A 159 -27.57 13.52 -6.96
CA ASP A 159 -28.22 14.53 -6.13
C ASP A 159 -27.21 15.40 -5.35
N GLY A 160 -25.92 15.04 -5.43
CA GLY A 160 -24.85 15.66 -4.66
C GLY A 160 -24.08 16.76 -5.40
N PRO A 161 -22.99 17.27 -4.81
CA PRO A 161 -22.11 18.24 -5.45
C PRO A 161 -21.53 17.72 -6.77
N ASN A 162 -21.66 18.50 -7.83
CA ASN A 162 -21.35 18.15 -9.23
C ASN A 162 -22.32 17.14 -9.89
N GLY A 163 -23.37 16.71 -9.18
CA GLY A 163 -24.49 15.90 -9.65
C GLY A 163 -24.11 14.77 -10.61
N GLU A 164 -24.77 14.73 -11.76
CA GLU A 164 -24.57 13.69 -12.78
C GLU A 164 -23.11 13.53 -13.24
N LYS A 165 -22.31 14.59 -13.21
CA LYS A 165 -20.88 14.53 -13.53
C LYS A 165 -20.08 13.75 -12.48
N ALA A 166 -20.43 13.87 -11.20
CA ALA A 166 -19.83 13.09 -10.13
C ALA A 166 -20.23 11.62 -10.25
N ARG A 167 -21.53 11.35 -10.44
CA ARG A 167 -22.04 9.98 -10.68
C ARG A 167 -21.30 9.31 -11.83
N ARG A 168 -21.25 9.96 -13.00
CA ARG A 168 -20.58 9.41 -14.18
C ARG A 168 -19.10 9.13 -13.92
N ARG A 169 -18.40 10.01 -13.22
CA ARG A 169 -16.98 9.79 -12.86
C ARG A 169 -16.81 8.57 -11.96
N ALA A 170 -17.67 8.40 -10.96
CA ALA A 170 -17.62 7.26 -10.04
C ALA A 170 -17.91 5.94 -10.77
N GLU A 171 -18.92 5.92 -11.64
CA GLU A 171 -19.22 4.76 -12.49
C GLU A 171 -18.06 4.42 -13.42
N ASP A 172 -17.47 5.41 -14.12
CA ASP A 172 -16.32 5.19 -14.97
C ASP A 172 -15.11 4.66 -14.18
N MET A 173 -14.93 5.10 -12.92
CA MET A 173 -13.89 4.56 -12.03
C MET A 173 -14.18 3.11 -11.66
N ARG A 174 -15.42 2.79 -11.26
CA ARG A 174 -15.87 1.42 -10.97
C ARG A 174 -15.67 0.50 -12.16
N THR A 175 -16.08 0.89 -13.36
CA THR A 175 -15.86 0.09 -14.58
C THR A 175 -14.38 -0.21 -14.81
N ARG A 176 -13.49 0.79 -14.65
CA ARG A 176 -12.04 0.59 -14.79
C ARG A 176 -11.46 -0.34 -13.73
N LEU A 177 -12.00 -0.33 -12.51
CA LEU A 177 -11.58 -1.24 -11.43
C LEU A 177 -12.03 -2.68 -11.69
N VAL A 178 -13.27 -2.87 -12.14
CA VAL A 178 -13.78 -4.19 -12.54
C VAL A 178 -12.95 -4.76 -13.69
N GLU A 179 -12.68 -3.96 -14.72
CA GLU A 179 -11.86 -4.39 -15.86
C GLU A 179 -10.44 -4.74 -15.43
N LEU A 180 -9.83 -3.93 -14.58
CA LEU A 180 -8.50 -4.20 -14.03
C LEU A 180 -8.48 -5.52 -13.24
N GLY A 181 -9.52 -5.81 -12.45
CA GLY A 181 -9.66 -7.08 -11.73
C GLY A 181 -9.76 -8.27 -12.66
N ARG A 182 -10.56 -8.17 -13.73
CA ARG A 182 -10.69 -9.25 -14.74
C ARG A 182 -9.38 -9.51 -15.48
N GLN A 183 -8.66 -8.45 -15.87
CA GLN A 183 -7.42 -8.55 -16.64
C GLN A 183 -6.23 -9.04 -15.79
N SER A 184 -6.23 -8.76 -14.48
CA SER A 184 -5.07 -9.03 -13.62
C SER A 184 -5.13 -10.40 -12.94
N GLY A 185 -6.26 -11.11 -12.98
CA GLY A 185 -6.43 -12.40 -12.31
C GLY A 185 -6.41 -12.29 -10.78
N ASP A 186 -6.08 -13.38 -10.09
CA ASP A 186 -5.93 -13.38 -8.62
C ASP A 186 -4.60 -12.70 -8.25
N VAL A 187 -4.69 -11.42 -7.93
CA VAL A 187 -3.56 -10.62 -7.45
C VAL A 187 -3.27 -11.02 -6.00
N GLY A 188 -2.46 -12.08 -5.82
CA GLY A 188 -2.09 -12.60 -4.50
C GLY A 188 -1.55 -11.51 -3.56
N TYR A 189 -1.86 -11.63 -2.27
CA TYR A 189 -1.44 -10.69 -1.22
C TYR A 189 -0.19 -11.20 -0.50
N SER A 190 0.72 -10.31 -0.11
CA SER A 190 1.89 -10.66 0.72
C SER A 190 1.68 -10.47 2.22
N LEU A 191 0.44 -10.24 2.67
CA LEU A 191 0.15 -9.94 4.07
C LEU A 191 0.06 -11.24 4.89
N THR A 192 1.04 -11.44 5.76
CA THR A 192 1.04 -12.41 6.87
C THR A 192 1.02 -11.64 8.20
N GLY A 193 0.04 -11.93 9.06
CA GLY A 193 -0.19 -11.26 10.34
C GLY A 193 -0.22 -12.24 11.50
#